data_AF-A0A7K0VVW6-F1
#
_entry.id   AF-A0A7K0VVW6-F1
#
_cell.length_a   1.000
_cell.length_b   1.000
_cell.length_c   1.000
_cell.angle_alpha   90.00
_cell.angle_beta   90.00
_cell.angle_gamma   90.00
#
_symmetry.space_group_name_H-M   'P 1'
#
loop_
_entity.id
_entity.type
_entity.pdbx_description
1 polymer ?
#
loop_
_entity_poly.entity_id
_entity_poly.type
_entity_poly.pdbx_seq_one_letter_code
_entity_poly.pdbx_strand_id
1 'polypeptide(L)'
;MISRRTFITGSLGVVGATSTVGLSSLLAGCSGGSTSTTDSVLGLSDVQLVQRFPQVLVPGNVRLPFSLANQAGLLTTDSGVDLPQTLTAKLINADTQKIVAETLSADRHDTGLTIPYWPFRVDIDKPGIYTLVVDGGPAEGAAIQVLNATEVLIPLVGSQLPGFDTPTFDDHRGVEPVCTRTPEPCEFHNITLNEALALKKPIAYLVGTPAHCSTGTCSPALEALVAVKNSIGDAMTFLHAEIYTDDKATTVAPAVVALKMEYEPAIYITDASGKIVERFDAIFDADEINAAISKLNL
;
A
#
# COMPACT_ATOMS: atom_id res chain seq x y z
N MET A 1 10.73 9.02 -27.71
CA MET A 1 11.41 9.15 -26.40
C MET A 1 10.64 10.17 -25.60
N ILE A 2 9.79 9.71 -24.68
CA ILE A 2 8.96 10.57 -23.83
C ILE A 2 9.59 10.51 -22.44
N SER A 3 10.14 11.64 -21.99
CA SER A 3 10.81 11.80 -20.70
C SER A 3 9.77 11.89 -19.58
N ARG A 4 9.89 10.98 -18.61
CA ARG A 4 9.05 10.83 -17.41
C ARG A 4 9.30 11.95 -16.38
N ARG A 5 9.03 13.21 -16.72
CA ARG A 5 8.94 14.32 -15.74
C ARG A 5 7.51 14.62 -15.28
N THR A 6 6.55 13.78 -15.63
CA THR A 6 5.13 13.94 -15.25
C THR A 6 4.73 13.05 -14.06
N PHE A 7 5.69 12.42 -13.38
CA PHE A 7 5.43 11.78 -12.10
C PHE A 7 5.63 12.85 -11.01
N ILE A 8 4.55 13.18 -10.30
CA ILE A 8 4.54 13.99 -9.06
C ILE A 8 4.59 15.52 -9.26
N THR A 9 3.54 16.11 -9.86
CA THR A 9 3.05 17.45 -9.45
C THR A 9 1.57 17.58 -9.78
N GLY A 10 0.74 17.28 -8.79
CA GLY A 10 -0.70 17.54 -8.74
C GLY A 10 -1.14 16.98 -7.40
N SER A 11 -1.41 17.75 -6.35
CA SER A 11 -1.88 19.13 -6.26
C SER A 11 -1.49 19.68 -4.90
N LEU A 12 -0.63 20.71 -4.87
CA LEU A 12 -0.39 21.57 -3.70
C LEU A 12 -0.78 22.99 -4.08
N GLY A 13 -1.38 23.68 -3.12
CA GLY A 13 -2.29 24.81 -3.30
C GLY A 13 -1.73 26.06 -4.00
N VAL A 14 -2.63 26.75 -4.67
CA VAL A 14 -2.47 28.15 -5.07
C VAL A 14 -2.69 29.01 -3.83
N VAL A 15 -1.60 29.53 -3.25
CA VAL A 15 -1.67 30.66 -2.33
C VAL A 15 -1.12 31.88 -3.07
N GLY A 16 -2.03 32.80 -3.39
CA GLY A 16 -1.72 34.08 -4.01
C GLY A 16 -0.89 34.94 -3.06
N ALA A 17 0.28 35.35 -3.53
CA ALA A 17 1.07 36.38 -2.90
C ALA A 17 0.39 37.75 -3.10
N THR A 18 -0.03 38.38 -2.00
CA THR A 18 -0.12 39.84 -1.94
C THR A 18 0.55 40.33 -0.67
N SER A 19 1.49 41.23 -0.90
CA SER A 19 2.33 41.94 0.03
C SER A 19 1.57 43.08 0.71
N THR A 20 1.57 43.15 2.04
CA THR A 20 1.54 44.41 2.79
C THR A 20 2.22 44.27 4.14
N VAL A 21 3.15 45.21 4.38
CA VAL A 21 3.86 45.46 5.62
C VAL A 21 2.91 46.12 6.61
N GLY A 22 2.88 45.63 7.86
CA GLY A 22 2.11 46.24 8.95
C GLY A 22 2.61 45.77 10.31
N LEU A 23 3.60 46.49 10.85
CA LEU A 23 4.06 46.38 12.24
C LEU A 23 2.97 46.93 13.17
N SER A 24 2.48 46.13 14.11
CA SER A 24 1.78 46.61 15.30
C SER A 24 1.95 45.62 16.45
N SER A 25 2.83 46.01 17.36
CA SER A 25 3.08 45.40 18.66
C SER A 25 1.92 45.66 19.62
N LEU A 26 1.31 44.60 20.15
CA LEU A 26 0.45 44.64 21.33
C LEU A 26 0.96 43.64 22.36
N LEU A 27 1.43 44.17 23.48
CA LEU A 27 1.74 43.46 24.72
C LEU A 27 0.47 43.38 25.58
N ALA A 28 0.04 42.16 25.91
CA ALA A 28 -0.81 41.80 27.05
C ALA A 28 -0.82 40.25 27.09
N GLY A 29 -0.70 39.52 28.18
CA GLY A 29 -0.54 39.75 29.61
C GLY A 29 -0.46 38.35 30.23
N CYS A 30 0.29 38.16 31.31
CA CYS A 30 0.45 36.86 31.96
C CYS A 30 -0.85 36.38 32.62
N SER A 31 -1.24 35.13 32.43
CA SER A 31 -1.99 34.39 33.45
C SER A 31 -1.82 32.88 33.31
N GLY A 32 -1.42 32.25 34.41
CA GLY A 32 -1.92 30.94 34.81
C GLY A 32 -1.27 29.74 34.13
N GLY A 33 -0.36 29.10 34.86
CA GLY A 33 0.06 27.75 34.53
C GLY A 33 -1.09 26.76 34.63
N SER A 34 -1.06 25.78 33.73
CA SER A 34 -1.44 24.39 33.98
C SER A 34 -0.63 23.58 33.00
N THR A 35 0.39 22.87 33.50
CA THR A 35 1.00 21.76 32.78
C THR A 35 -0.02 20.64 32.78
N SER A 36 -1.01 20.75 31.89
CA SER A 36 -1.95 19.68 31.59
C SER A 36 -1.24 18.77 30.60
N THR A 37 -0.72 17.65 31.07
CA THR A 37 -0.60 16.46 30.22
C THR A 37 -2.02 16.03 29.87
N THR A 38 -2.65 16.72 28.92
CA THR A 38 -3.85 16.23 28.26
C THR A 38 -3.41 15.09 27.37
N ASP A 39 -3.71 13.86 27.77
CA ASP A 39 -3.87 12.74 26.84
C ASP A 39 -4.77 13.24 25.72
N SER A 40 -4.14 13.57 24.60
CA SER A 40 -4.78 14.27 23.49
C SER A 40 -5.53 13.21 22.69
N VAL A 41 -6.77 12.92 23.10
CA VAL A 41 -7.68 12.08 22.33
C VAL A 41 -7.83 12.72 20.95
N LEU A 42 -7.48 11.98 19.89
CA LEU A 42 -7.64 12.46 18.52
C LEU A 42 -9.10 12.79 18.23
N GLY A 43 -9.37 14.05 17.92
CA GLY A 43 -10.53 14.39 17.12
C GLY A 43 -10.29 13.94 15.68
N LEU A 44 -10.97 12.88 15.24
CA LEU A 44 -10.88 12.41 13.85
C LEU A 44 -11.31 13.49 12.83
N SER A 45 -12.03 14.53 13.26
CA SER A 45 -12.41 15.65 12.40
C SER A 45 -11.22 16.47 11.91
N ASP A 46 -10.10 16.42 12.61
CA ASP A 46 -8.89 17.20 12.32
C ASP A 46 -7.82 16.36 11.59
N VAL A 47 -8.10 15.07 11.33
CA VAL A 47 -7.18 14.19 10.60
C VAL A 47 -7.54 14.09 9.12
N GLN A 48 -6.52 13.96 8.29
CA GLN A 48 -6.65 13.69 6.87
C GLN A 48 -6.51 12.19 6.61
N LEU A 49 -7.37 11.67 5.73
CA LEU A 49 -7.27 10.31 5.22
C LEU A 49 -6.23 10.27 4.09
N VAL A 50 -5.16 9.51 4.30
CA VAL A 50 -4.12 9.30 3.29
C VAL A 50 -4.34 7.95 2.63
N GLN A 51 -4.67 7.98 1.34
CA GLN A 51 -4.83 6.77 0.53
C GLN A 51 -3.49 6.04 0.37
N ARG A 52 -3.47 4.74 0.65
CA ARG A 52 -2.29 3.89 0.55
C ARG A 52 -2.45 2.80 -0.51
N PHE A 53 -3.06 3.14 -1.64
CA PHE A 53 -3.29 2.22 -2.76
C PHE A 53 -3.13 2.93 -4.11
N PRO A 54 -2.73 2.20 -5.17
CA PRO A 54 -2.64 2.73 -6.53
C PRO A 54 -4.01 2.83 -7.21
N GLN A 55 -4.09 3.64 -8.28
CA GLN A 55 -5.32 3.85 -9.07
C GLN A 55 -5.56 2.72 -10.08
N VAL A 56 -5.69 1.49 -9.58
CA VAL A 56 -5.87 0.24 -10.36
C VAL A 56 -6.98 -0.64 -9.79
N LEU A 57 -7.87 -0.04 -9.01
CA LEU A 57 -8.99 -0.73 -8.39
C LEU A 57 -10.03 -1.09 -9.46
N VAL A 58 -10.58 -2.29 -9.37
CA VAL A 58 -11.60 -2.84 -10.26
C VAL A 58 -12.75 -3.42 -9.43
N PRO A 59 -13.94 -3.63 -10.02
CA PRO A 59 -15.05 -4.28 -9.31
C PRO A 59 -14.67 -5.64 -8.72
N GLY A 60 -15.29 -5.98 -7.59
CA GLY A 60 -14.99 -7.16 -6.79
C GLY A 60 -14.80 -6.81 -5.31
N ASN A 61 -14.07 -7.65 -4.57
CA ASN A 61 -13.67 -7.35 -3.19
C ASN A 61 -12.50 -6.36 -3.22
N VAL A 62 -12.80 -5.08 -3.00
CA VAL A 62 -11.82 -3.99 -3.08
C VAL A 62 -11.22 -3.75 -1.70
N ARG A 63 -9.88 -3.76 -1.63
CA ARG A 63 -9.10 -3.41 -0.44
C ARG A 63 -8.66 -1.94 -0.52
N LEU A 64 -8.94 -1.18 0.53
CA LEU A 64 -8.74 0.27 0.62
C LEU A 64 -7.95 0.62 1.90
N PRO A 65 -6.63 0.46 1.91
CA PRO A 65 -5.79 0.88 3.03
C PRO A 65 -5.70 2.41 3.12
N PHE A 66 -5.98 2.93 4.31
CA PHE A 66 -5.79 4.34 4.64
C PHE A 66 -4.85 4.50 5.82
N SER A 67 -3.99 5.53 5.80
CA SER A 67 -3.29 6.03 6.98
C SER A 67 -3.91 7.36 7.41
N LEU A 68 -3.65 7.79 8.64
CA LEU A 68 -4.10 9.07 9.16
C LEU A 68 -2.95 10.07 9.14
N ALA A 69 -3.24 11.33 8.84
CA ALA A 69 -2.28 12.44 8.90
C ALA A 69 -2.87 13.66 9.60
N ASN A 70 -2.02 14.53 10.13
CA ASN A 70 -2.39 15.84 10.62
C ASN A 70 -1.50 16.92 9.96
N GLN A 71 -1.52 18.15 10.49
CA GLN A 71 -0.70 19.25 9.96
C GLN A 71 0.82 18.99 10.02
N ALA A 72 1.29 18.10 10.91
CA ALA A 72 2.70 17.72 11.02
C ALA A 72 3.10 16.58 10.07
N GLY A 73 2.14 15.91 9.43
CA GLY A 73 2.38 14.80 8.50
C GLY A 73 1.63 13.53 8.89
N LEU A 74 2.10 12.39 8.38
CA LEU A 74 1.55 11.07 8.70
C LEU A 74 1.69 10.78 10.19
N LEU A 75 0.61 10.28 10.78
CA LEU A 75 0.61 9.81 12.15
C LEU A 75 1.31 8.45 12.22
N THR A 76 2.20 8.33 13.21
CA THR A 76 3.02 7.16 13.49
C THR A 76 2.66 6.57 14.84
N THR A 77 3.09 5.34 15.09
CA THR A 77 3.00 4.69 16.42
C THR A 77 3.69 5.50 17.52
N ASP A 78 4.66 6.35 17.15
CA ASP A 78 5.46 7.17 18.07
C ASP A 78 5.03 8.64 18.10
N SER A 79 3.92 9.00 17.45
CA SER A 79 3.47 10.39 17.36
C SER A 79 2.98 10.98 18.70
N GLY A 80 2.92 10.19 19.78
CA GLY A 80 2.41 10.63 21.08
C GLY A 80 0.90 10.86 21.09
N VAL A 81 0.21 10.27 20.13
CA VAL A 81 -1.20 10.48 19.83
C VAL A 81 -1.89 9.11 19.87
N ASP A 82 -3.00 9.00 20.59
CA ASP A 82 -3.74 7.74 20.69
C ASP A 82 -4.51 7.45 19.40
N LEU A 83 -4.04 6.45 18.63
CA LEU A 83 -4.60 6.07 17.34
C LEU A 83 -5.70 5.01 17.53
N PRO A 84 -6.85 5.15 16.84
CA PRO A 84 -7.97 4.24 17.02
C PRO A 84 -7.62 2.80 16.63
N GLN A 85 -8.02 1.83 17.43
CA GLN A 85 -7.84 0.41 17.10
C GLN A 85 -8.69 0.01 15.89
N THR A 86 -9.87 0.61 15.75
CA THR A 86 -10.80 0.32 14.67
C THR A 86 -11.35 1.63 14.12
N LEU A 87 -11.42 1.74 12.80
CA LEU A 87 -12.16 2.79 12.12
C LEU A 87 -13.44 2.21 11.52
N THR A 88 -14.53 2.93 11.65
CA THR A 88 -15.79 2.65 10.95
C THR A 88 -16.02 3.67 9.85
N ALA A 89 -16.64 3.24 8.77
CA ALA A 89 -16.90 4.10 7.62
C ALA A 89 -18.14 3.67 6.86
N LYS A 90 -18.64 4.57 6.02
CA LYS A 90 -19.61 4.26 4.95
C LYS A 90 -19.00 4.54 3.59
N LEU A 91 -19.47 3.81 2.58
CA LEU A 91 -19.09 4.05 1.19
C LEU A 91 -20.32 4.57 0.43
N ILE A 92 -20.15 5.70 -0.26
CA ILE A 92 -21.19 6.38 -1.01
C ILE A 92 -20.77 6.40 -2.49
N ASN A 93 -21.68 6.07 -3.40
CA ASN A 93 -21.43 6.29 -4.83
C ASN A 93 -21.58 7.78 -5.14
N ALA A 94 -20.52 8.40 -5.70
CA ALA A 94 -20.44 9.85 -5.86
C ALA A 94 -21.48 10.42 -6.85
N ASP A 95 -21.86 9.66 -7.87
CA ASP A 95 -22.83 10.12 -8.88
C ASP A 95 -24.27 10.01 -8.38
N THR A 96 -24.62 8.88 -7.78
CA THR A 96 -26.00 8.58 -7.36
C THR A 96 -26.32 9.04 -5.94
N GLN A 97 -25.29 9.40 -5.15
CA GLN A 97 -25.38 9.69 -3.72
C GLN A 97 -25.97 8.53 -2.89
N LYS A 98 -26.04 7.32 -3.45
CA LYS A 98 -26.53 6.13 -2.77
C LYS A 98 -25.42 5.58 -1.87
N ILE A 99 -25.77 5.23 -0.63
CA ILE A 99 -24.90 4.45 0.25
C ILE A 99 -24.81 3.04 -0.32
N VAL A 100 -23.59 2.62 -0.67
CA VAL A 100 -23.31 1.29 -1.21
C VAL A 100 -22.82 0.32 -0.13
N ALA A 101 -22.28 0.84 0.98
CA ALA A 101 -22.01 0.09 2.20
C ALA A 101 -22.23 1.00 3.42
N GLU A 102 -23.11 0.59 4.34
CA GLU A 102 -23.52 1.41 5.50
C GLU A 102 -22.57 1.28 6.70
N THR A 103 -22.01 0.10 6.93
CA THR A 103 -21.10 -0.18 8.05
C THR A 103 -19.90 -0.96 7.57
N LEU A 104 -18.85 -0.24 7.18
CA LEU A 104 -17.52 -0.80 6.97
C LEU A 104 -16.72 -0.64 8.26
N SER A 105 -15.87 -1.63 8.54
CA SER A 105 -14.94 -1.61 9.67
C SER A 105 -13.57 -2.05 9.18
N ALA A 106 -12.53 -1.41 9.68
CA ALA A 106 -11.15 -1.83 9.49
C ALA A 106 -10.41 -1.69 10.81
N ASP A 107 -9.71 -2.75 11.19
CA ASP A 107 -8.82 -2.72 12.35
C ASP A 107 -7.45 -2.14 11.94
N ARG A 108 -6.74 -1.61 12.92
CA ARG A 108 -5.43 -1.01 12.74
C ARG A 108 -4.41 -2.10 12.47
N HIS A 109 -3.63 -1.89 11.42
CA HIS A 109 -2.46 -2.68 11.07
C HIS A 109 -1.19 -1.84 11.25
N ASP A 110 -0.29 -2.32 12.09
CA ASP A 110 1.01 -1.70 12.38
C ASP A 110 2.13 -2.73 12.64
N THR A 111 1.90 -4.02 12.35
CA THR A 111 2.87 -5.10 12.59
C THR A 111 4.13 -4.90 11.72
N GLY A 112 5.24 -4.54 12.38
CA GLY A 112 6.51 -4.24 11.70
C GLY A 112 6.53 -2.89 10.96
N LEU A 113 5.58 -1.99 11.25
CA LEU A 113 5.42 -0.71 10.58
C LEU A 113 5.38 0.44 11.59
N THR A 114 5.96 1.58 11.21
CA THR A 114 5.90 2.81 12.03
C THR A 114 4.68 3.67 11.70
N ILE A 115 4.14 3.55 10.49
CA ILE A 115 2.95 4.28 10.04
C ILE A 115 1.81 3.27 9.95
N PRO A 116 0.83 3.33 10.87
CA PRO A 116 -0.31 2.43 10.83
C PRO A 116 -1.21 2.68 9.62
N TYR A 117 -1.98 1.65 9.27
CA TYR A 117 -3.03 1.76 8.26
C TYR A 117 -4.26 0.93 8.63
N TRP A 118 -5.39 1.27 8.01
CA TRP A 118 -6.68 0.62 8.20
C TRP A 118 -7.19 0.12 6.84
N PRO A 119 -7.07 -1.19 6.53
CA PRO A 119 -7.43 -1.77 5.24
C PRO A 119 -8.92 -2.10 5.17
N PHE A 120 -9.76 -1.11 4.86
CA PHE A 120 -11.18 -1.37 4.60
C PHE A 120 -11.34 -2.35 3.43
N ARG A 121 -12.25 -3.31 3.57
CA ARG A 121 -12.66 -4.20 2.48
C ARG A 121 -14.12 -4.03 2.18
N VAL A 122 -14.45 -3.94 0.89
CA VAL A 122 -15.82 -3.69 0.43
C VAL A 122 -16.03 -4.34 -0.93
N ASP A 123 -17.17 -4.99 -1.11
CA ASP A 123 -17.57 -5.52 -2.41
C ASP A 123 -18.20 -4.39 -3.24
N ILE A 124 -17.60 -4.12 -4.41
CA ILE A 124 -18.06 -3.10 -5.35
C ILE A 124 -18.41 -3.75 -6.68
N ASP A 125 -19.69 -3.69 -7.06
CA ASP A 125 -20.19 -4.39 -8.25
C ASP A 125 -19.90 -3.69 -9.57
N LYS A 126 -19.69 -2.36 -9.54
CA LYS A 126 -19.62 -1.54 -10.76
C LYS A 126 -18.44 -0.58 -10.73
N PRO A 127 -17.84 -0.28 -11.89
CA PRO A 127 -16.92 0.85 -12.02
C PRO A 127 -17.63 2.16 -11.68
N GLY A 128 -16.88 3.13 -11.17
CA GLY A 128 -17.40 4.44 -10.80
C GLY A 128 -16.52 5.16 -9.79
N ILE A 129 -16.97 6.34 -9.40
CA ILE A 129 -16.34 7.12 -8.32
C ILE A 129 -17.17 6.92 -7.05
N TYR A 130 -16.46 6.65 -5.96
CA TYR A 130 -17.02 6.43 -4.65
C TYR A 130 -16.36 7.37 -3.64
N THR A 131 -17.02 7.64 -2.53
CA THR A 131 -16.47 8.39 -1.41
C THR A 131 -16.55 7.54 -0.17
N LEU A 132 -15.39 7.25 0.44
CA LEU A 132 -15.33 6.64 1.77
C LEU A 132 -15.39 7.75 2.81
N VAL A 133 -16.37 7.70 3.70
CA VAL A 133 -16.53 8.65 4.80
C VAL A 133 -16.33 7.89 6.11
N VAL A 134 -15.25 8.21 6.82
CA VAL A 134 -14.95 7.64 8.14
C VAL A 134 -15.78 8.35 9.21
N ASP A 135 -16.34 7.58 10.14
CA ASP A 135 -17.16 8.12 11.22
C ASP A 135 -16.32 9.01 12.15
N GLY A 136 -16.81 10.22 12.41
CA GLY A 136 -16.06 11.24 13.15
C GLY A 136 -14.94 11.91 12.34
N GLY A 137 -14.68 11.47 11.10
CA GLY A 137 -13.72 12.06 10.18
C GLY A 137 -14.27 13.27 9.40
N PRO A 138 -13.49 13.82 8.46
CA PRO A 138 -13.93 14.90 7.59
C PRO A 138 -15.13 14.49 6.72
N ALA A 139 -16.12 15.37 6.62
CA ALA A 139 -17.40 15.08 5.96
C ALA A 139 -17.26 14.86 4.45
N GLU A 140 -16.23 15.44 3.82
CA GLU A 140 -15.89 15.26 2.41
C GLU A 140 -15.43 13.83 2.07
N GLY A 141 -14.90 13.10 3.07
CA GLY A 141 -14.35 11.75 2.87
C GLY A 141 -13.18 11.68 1.88
N ALA A 142 -12.88 10.46 1.44
CA ALA A 142 -11.85 10.17 0.45
C ALA A 142 -12.45 9.63 -0.85
N ALA A 143 -12.18 10.30 -1.97
CA ALA A 143 -12.65 9.89 -3.29
C ALA A 143 -11.85 8.69 -3.82
N ILE A 144 -12.54 7.65 -4.26
CA ILE A 144 -12.00 6.37 -4.73
C ILE A 144 -12.49 6.15 -6.16
N GLN A 145 -11.56 5.88 -7.07
CA GLN A 145 -11.88 5.52 -8.44
C GLN A 145 -11.80 4.00 -8.63
N VAL A 146 -12.91 3.40 -9.07
CA VAL A 146 -12.98 2.00 -9.50
C VAL A 146 -13.12 1.98 -11.01
N LEU A 147 -12.13 1.42 -11.69
CA LEU A 147 -12.01 1.38 -13.15
C LEU A 147 -12.72 0.16 -13.75
N ASN A 148 -12.97 0.16 -15.06
CA ASN A 148 -13.36 -1.09 -15.71
C ASN A 148 -12.17 -2.06 -15.65
N ALA A 149 -12.45 -3.34 -15.37
CA ALA A 149 -11.42 -4.37 -15.32
C ALA A 149 -10.61 -4.49 -16.62
N THR A 150 -11.19 -4.12 -17.76
CA THR A 150 -10.52 -4.11 -19.06
C THR A 150 -9.50 -2.99 -19.24
N GLU A 151 -9.57 -1.94 -18.41
CA GLU A 151 -8.64 -0.80 -18.42
C GLU A 151 -7.40 -1.06 -17.55
N VAL A 152 -7.50 -2.02 -16.62
CA VAL A 152 -6.42 -2.37 -15.71
C VAL A 152 -5.63 -3.55 -16.28
N LEU A 153 -4.36 -3.31 -16.59
CA LEU A 153 -3.53 -4.26 -17.34
C LEU A 153 -2.67 -5.18 -16.45
N ILE A 154 -2.51 -4.83 -15.17
CA ILE A 154 -1.83 -5.68 -14.19
C ILE A 154 -2.65 -6.94 -13.90
N PRO A 155 -2.04 -8.06 -13.48
CA PRO A 155 -2.77 -9.25 -13.11
C PRO A 155 -3.79 -8.99 -12.00
N LEU A 156 -5.02 -9.42 -12.23
CA LEU A 156 -6.14 -9.23 -11.32
C LEU A 156 -6.37 -10.49 -10.47
N VAL A 157 -6.92 -10.30 -9.27
CA VAL A 157 -7.44 -11.41 -8.48
C VAL A 157 -8.42 -12.22 -9.32
N GLY A 158 -8.27 -13.53 -9.30
CA GLY A 158 -9.06 -14.47 -10.08
C GLY A 158 -8.48 -14.83 -11.44
N SER A 159 -7.48 -14.11 -11.95
CA SER A 159 -6.75 -14.46 -13.17
C SER A 159 -5.55 -15.36 -12.91
N GLN A 160 -4.97 -15.94 -13.96
CA GLN A 160 -3.71 -16.66 -13.86
C GLN A 160 -2.56 -15.66 -13.65
N LEU A 161 -1.66 -15.94 -12.71
CA LEU A 161 -0.42 -15.19 -12.58
C LEU A 161 0.43 -15.41 -13.85
N PRO A 162 0.76 -14.37 -14.63
CA PRO A 162 1.56 -14.54 -15.83
C PRO A 162 2.95 -15.06 -15.48
N GLY A 163 3.32 -16.18 -16.09
CA GLY A 163 4.65 -16.76 -15.94
C GLY A 163 5.71 -15.88 -16.60
N PHE A 164 6.88 -15.79 -15.95
CA PHE A 164 8.05 -15.08 -16.42
C PHE A 164 9.29 -15.68 -15.78
N ASP A 165 10.44 -15.63 -16.45
CA ASP A 165 11.70 -16.06 -15.85
C ASP A 165 12.32 -14.92 -15.04
N THR A 166 11.96 -14.84 -13.76
CA THR A 166 12.54 -13.86 -12.83
C THR A 166 14.05 -14.08 -12.65
N PRO A 167 14.85 -13.01 -12.42
CA PRO A 167 16.25 -13.15 -12.00
C PRO A 167 16.40 -14.10 -10.81
N THR A 168 17.49 -14.86 -10.80
CA THR A 168 17.88 -15.74 -9.69
C THR A 168 19.34 -15.49 -9.31
N PHE A 169 19.81 -16.06 -8.21
CA PHE A 169 21.24 -16.02 -7.85
C PHE A 169 22.14 -16.74 -8.87
N ASP A 170 21.61 -17.77 -9.55
CA ASP A 170 22.37 -18.53 -10.55
C ASP A 170 22.36 -17.86 -11.93
N ASP A 171 21.30 -17.11 -12.26
CA ASP A 171 21.16 -16.34 -13.50
C ASP A 171 20.46 -15.00 -13.21
N HIS A 172 21.28 -13.95 -13.12
CA HIS A 172 20.82 -12.61 -12.78
C HIS A 172 19.98 -11.96 -13.89
N ARG A 173 20.02 -12.47 -15.14
CA ARG A 173 19.24 -11.97 -16.28
C ARG A 173 19.33 -10.45 -16.49
N GLY A 174 20.50 -9.88 -16.19
CA GLY A 174 20.79 -8.46 -16.32
C GLY A 174 20.26 -7.58 -15.18
N VAL A 175 19.84 -8.16 -14.05
CA VAL A 175 19.47 -7.44 -12.83
C VAL A 175 20.59 -7.56 -11.80
N GLU A 176 21.21 -6.43 -11.45
CA GLU A 176 22.34 -6.38 -10.52
C GLU A 176 22.22 -5.18 -9.57
N PRO A 177 22.04 -5.38 -8.25
CA PRO A 177 21.91 -6.68 -7.59
C PRO A 177 20.54 -7.32 -7.82
N VAL A 178 20.47 -8.65 -7.77
CA VAL A 178 19.18 -9.39 -7.83
C VAL A 178 18.29 -9.12 -6.62
N CYS A 179 18.88 -8.71 -5.49
CA CYS A 179 18.16 -8.32 -4.29
C CYS A 179 18.85 -7.11 -3.64
N THR A 180 18.10 -6.05 -3.36
CA THR A 180 18.58 -4.82 -2.71
C THR A 180 18.37 -4.82 -1.20
N ARG A 181 17.86 -5.92 -0.63
CA ARG A 181 17.73 -6.09 0.83
C ARG A 181 19.11 -6.06 1.47
N THR A 182 19.22 -5.39 2.62
CA THR A 182 20.45 -5.30 3.41
C THR A 182 20.20 -5.74 4.86
N PRO A 183 21.21 -6.28 5.58
CA PRO A 183 22.59 -6.51 5.13
C PRO A 183 22.73 -7.72 4.19
N GLU A 184 21.86 -8.72 4.31
CA GLU A 184 21.88 -9.93 3.50
C GLU A 184 20.71 -9.98 2.51
N PRO A 185 20.93 -10.47 1.28
CA PRO A 185 19.85 -10.65 0.31
C PRO A 185 18.82 -11.65 0.85
N CYS A 186 17.56 -11.53 0.39
CA CYS A 186 16.52 -12.49 0.77
C CYS A 186 16.68 -13.82 0.00
N GLU A 187 16.15 -14.92 0.54
CA GLU A 187 16.27 -16.25 -0.08
C GLU A 187 15.32 -16.48 -1.29
N PHE A 188 14.55 -15.47 -1.68
CA PHE A 188 13.45 -15.59 -2.64
C PHE A 188 13.89 -15.53 -4.12
N HIS A 189 15.16 -15.81 -4.39
CA HIS A 189 15.82 -15.73 -5.71
C HIS A 189 16.47 -17.06 -6.13
N ASN A 190 15.97 -18.19 -5.61
CA ASN A 190 16.54 -19.51 -5.91
C ASN A 190 16.00 -20.15 -7.19
N ILE A 191 14.77 -19.81 -7.58
CA ILE A 191 14.11 -20.31 -8.80
C ILE A 191 13.34 -19.19 -9.48
N THR A 192 13.05 -19.37 -10.76
CA THR A 192 12.23 -18.46 -11.54
C THR A 192 10.73 -18.61 -11.20
N LEU A 193 9.92 -17.58 -11.51
CA LEU A 193 8.46 -17.69 -11.40
C LEU A 193 7.86 -18.80 -12.30
N ASN A 194 8.42 -19.03 -13.49
CA ASN A 194 7.98 -20.15 -14.35
C ASN A 194 8.24 -21.51 -13.70
N GLU A 195 9.40 -21.71 -13.08
CA GLU A 195 9.69 -22.93 -12.33
C GLU A 195 8.77 -23.08 -11.12
N ALA A 196 8.53 -21.99 -10.38
CA ALA A 196 7.61 -21.98 -9.24
C ALA A 196 6.19 -22.39 -9.64
N LEU A 197 5.66 -21.85 -10.74
CA LEU A 197 4.34 -22.22 -11.28
C LEU A 197 4.28 -23.70 -11.68
N ALA A 198 5.38 -24.27 -12.18
CA ALA A 198 5.44 -25.68 -12.56
C ALA A 198 5.42 -26.63 -11.35
N LEU A 199 5.81 -26.18 -10.15
CA LEU A 199 5.77 -26.99 -8.92
C LEU A 199 4.35 -27.32 -8.45
N LYS A 200 3.32 -26.62 -8.95
CA LYS A 200 1.92 -26.76 -8.52
C LYS A 200 1.75 -26.60 -7.00
N LYS A 201 2.50 -25.67 -6.44
CA LYS A 201 2.37 -25.21 -5.05
C LYS A 201 1.89 -23.76 -5.08
N PRO A 202 1.15 -23.33 -4.04
CA PRO A 202 0.82 -21.91 -3.86
C PRO A 202 2.08 -21.05 -3.90
N ILE A 203 1.94 -19.82 -4.40
CA ILE A 203 3.05 -18.88 -4.57
C ILE A 203 2.71 -17.59 -3.84
N ALA A 204 3.70 -17.02 -3.15
CA ALA A 204 3.71 -15.64 -2.71
C ALA A 204 4.83 -14.91 -3.47
N TYR A 205 4.47 -14.03 -4.41
CA TYR A 205 5.41 -13.33 -5.28
C TYR A 205 5.37 -11.82 -5.01
N LEU A 206 6.42 -11.31 -4.37
CA LEU A 206 6.61 -9.89 -4.07
C LEU A 206 7.38 -9.18 -5.18
N VAL A 207 6.89 -8.03 -5.59
CA VAL A 207 7.56 -7.12 -6.52
C VAL A 207 7.72 -5.77 -5.84
N GLY A 208 8.97 -5.37 -5.60
CA GLY A 208 9.29 -4.13 -4.90
C GLY A 208 10.77 -4.03 -4.57
N THR A 209 11.28 -2.80 -4.46
CA THR A 209 12.71 -2.52 -4.29
C THR A 209 13.02 -1.87 -2.95
N PRO A 210 13.54 -2.62 -1.96
CA PRO A 210 13.95 -2.05 -0.67
C PRO A 210 14.83 -0.79 -0.75
N ALA A 211 15.86 -0.77 -1.60
CA ALA A 211 16.86 0.32 -1.60
C ALA A 211 16.41 1.64 -2.27
N HIS A 212 15.29 1.66 -3.01
CA HIS A 212 14.83 2.84 -3.77
C HIS A 212 13.35 3.17 -3.60
N CYS A 213 12.69 2.51 -2.64
CA CYS A 213 11.27 2.69 -2.40
C CYS A 213 10.96 4.10 -1.90
N SER A 214 10.36 4.94 -2.74
CA SER A 214 10.06 6.34 -2.39
C SER A 214 9.04 6.47 -1.25
N THR A 215 8.20 5.45 -1.05
CA THR A 215 7.15 5.41 -0.02
C THR A 215 7.60 4.74 1.28
N GLY A 216 8.82 4.17 1.31
CA GLY A 216 9.35 3.44 2.47
C GLY A 216 8.63 2.14 2.82
N THR A 217 7.72 1.64 1.98
CA THR A 217 6.92 0.43 2.28
C THR A 217 7.48 -0.87 1.72
N CYS A 218 8.43 -0.81 0.79
CA CYS A 218 8.99 -2.01 0.15
C CYS A 218 9.83 -2.85 1.10
N SER A 219 10.68 -2.23 1.93
CA SER A 219 11.47 -2.99 2.92
C SER A 219 10.59 -3.66 3.96
N PRO A 220 9.62 -2.97 4.61
CA PRO A 220 8.69 -3.64 5.51
C PRO A 220 7.86 -4.74 4.85
N ALA A 221 7.42 -4.56 3.60
CA ALA A 221 6.71 -5.60 2.85
C ALA A 221 7.56 -6.85 2.63
N LEU A 222 8.86 -6.69 2.34
CA LEU A 222 9.78 -7.81 2.21
C LEU A 222 10.03 -8.50 3.56
N GLU A 223 10.24 -7.74 4.64
CA GLU A 223 10.41 -8.33 5.98
C GLU A 223 9.13 -9.06 6.45
N ALA A 224 7.94 -8.54 6.14
CA ALA A 224 6.69 -9.24 6.39
C ALA A 224 6.63 -10.59 5.67
N LEU A 225 7.05 -10.64 4.40
CA LEU A 225 7.11 -11.89 3.64
C LEU A 225 8.14 -12.89 4.22
N VAL A 226 9.31 -12.40 4.64
CA VAL A 226 10.33 -13.21 5.34
C VAL A 226 9.78 -13.77 6.66
N ALA A 227 9.08 -12.96 7.44
CA ALA A 227 8.46 -13.40 8.69
C ALA A 227 7.43 -14.53 8.44
N VAL A 228 6.60 -14.39 7.40
CA VAL A 228 5.63 -15.42 6.99
C VAL A 228 6.34 -16.70 6.56
N LYS A 229 7.36 -16.62 5.69
CA LYS A 229 8.19 -17.77 5.29
C LYS A 229 8.76 -18.51 6.49
N ASN A 230 9.31 -17.77 7.45
CA ASN A 230 9.87 -18.36 8.67
C ASN A 230 8.80 -19.07 9.52
N SER A 231 7.55 -18.58 9.50
CA SER A 231 6.45 -19.19 10.25
C SER A 231 5.89 -20.44 9.60
N ILE A 232 5.76 -20.48 8.27
CA ILE A 232 5.07 -21.59 7.56
C ILE A 232 6.02 -22.53 6.80
N GLY A 233 7.32 -22.24 6.79
CA GLY A 233 8.34 -23.03 6.10
C GLY A 233 8.05 -23.13 4.61
N ASP A 234 8.20 -24.32 4.06
CA ASP A 234 8.07 -24.58 2.62
C ASP A 234 6.64 -24.99 2.21
N ALA A 235 5.61 -24.63 2.99
CA ALA A 235 4.21 -24.89 2.63
C ALA A 235 3.82 -24.23 1.29
N MET A 236 4.47 -23.12 0.93
CA MET A 236 4.31 -22.43 -0.34
C MET A 236 5.67 -21.99 -0.90
N THR A 237 5.69 -21.55 -2.16
CA THR A 237 6.88 -21.01 -2.81
C THR A 237 6.90 -19.50 -2.68
N PHE A 238 8.06 -18.92 -2.37
CA PHE A 238 8.23 -17.48 -2.15
C PHE A 238 9.19 -16.91 -3.17
N LEU A 239 8.80 -15.83 -3.83
CA LEU A 239 9.61 -15.14 -4.83
C LEU A 239 9.65 -13.64 -4.56
N HIS A 240 10.76 -13.02 -4.94
CA HIS A 240 10.94 -11.58 -4.91
C HIS A 240 11.51 -11.11 -6.24
N ALA A 241 11.06 -9.97 -6.74
CA ALA A 241 11.71 -9.28 -7.85
C ALA A 241 11.88 -7.78 -7.53
N GLU A 242 13.07 -7.28 -7.84
CA GLU A 242 13.38 -5.86 -7.88
C GLU A 242 12.66 -5.19 -9.06
N ILE A 243 12.33 -3.90 -8.92
CA ILE A 243 11.68 -3.12 -9.99
C ILE A 243 12.68 -2.42 -10.91
N TYR A 244 13.97 -2.43 -10.54
CA TYR A 244 15.06 -1.88 -11.33
C TYR A 244 16.09 -2.97 -11.64
N THR A 245 16.79 -2.82 -12.76
CA THR A 245 17.92 -3.70 -13.13
C THR A 245 19.22 -3.31 -12.46
N ASP A 246 19.28 -2.13 -11.82
CA ASP A 246 20.50 -1.53 -11.28
C ASP A 246 20.25 -0.78 -9.96
N ASP A 247 21.31 -0.66 -9.17
CA ASP A 247 21.39 0.04 -7.87
C ASP A 247 21.25 1.57 -7.94
N LYS A 248 21.09 2.13 -9.14
CA LYS A 248 20.87 3.57 -9.38
C LYS A 248 19.44 3.84 -9.83
N ALA A 249 18.59 2.83 -9.87
CA ALA A 249 17.20 2.92 -10.31
C ALA A 249 17.05 3.52 -11.72
N THR A 250 17.97 3.21 -12.64
CA THR A 250 17.99 3.85 -13.97
C THR A 250 17.13 3.13 -15.00
N THR A 251 17.05 1.79 -14.92
CA THR A 251 16.36 0.96 -15.89
C THR A 251 15.35 0.05 -15.20
N VAL A 252 14.12 0.02 -15.72
CA VAL A 252 13.03 -0.79 -15.19
C VAL A 252 13.29 -2.29 -15.43
N ALA A 253 13.08 -3.11 -14.39
CA ALA A 253 13.31 -4.54 -14.44
C ALA A 253 12.30 -5.31 -15.31
N PRO A 254 12.67 -6.48 -15.85
CA PRO A 254 11.76 -7.32 -16.63
C PRO A 254 10.47 -7.71 -15.92
N ALA A 255 10.49 -7.90 -14.60
CA ALA A 255 9.31 -8.22 -13.79
C ALA A 255 8.20 -7.16 -13.91
N VAL A 256 8.58 -5.88 -13.89
CA VAL A 256 7.65 -4.75 -14.04
C VAL A 256 7.01 -4.74 -15.41
N VAL A 257 7.79 -5.03 -16.45
CA VAL A 257 7.30 -5.13 -17.83
C VAL A 257 6.34 -6.31 -17.99
N ALA A 258 6.70 -7.48 -17.44
CA ALA A 258 5.89 -8.69 -17.50
C ALA A 258 4.53 -8.51 -16.81
N LEU A 259 4.52 -7.82 -15.66
CA LEU A 259 3.31 -7.55 -14.88
C LEU A 259 2.59 -6.25 -15.28
N LYS A 260 3.17 -5.45 -16.18
CA LYS A 260 2.68 -4.12 -16.58
C LYS A 260 2.45 -3.18 -15.39
N MET A 261 3.32 -3.26 -14.38
CA MET A 261 3.20 -2.48 -13.15
C MET A 261 3.79 -1.07 -13.30
N GLU A 262 3.22 -0.12 -12.55
CA GLU A 262 3.69 1.28 -12.49
C GLU A 262 3.83 1.78 -11.03
N TYR A 263 3.82 0.87 -10.07
CA TYR A 263 3.89 1.15 -8.63
C TYR A 263 4.60 0.01 -7.89
N GLU A 264 4.96 0.25 -6.63
CA GLU A 264 5.52 -0.75 -5.72
C GLU A 264 5.20 -0.38 -4.25
N PRO A 265 5.31 -1.34 -3.31
CA PRO A 265 5.39 -2.79 -3.53
C PRO A 265 4.03 -3.39 -3.94
N ALA A 266 4.05 -4.58 -4.53
CA ALA A 266 2.87 -5.44 -4.64
C ALA A 266 3.23 -6.90 -4.36
N ILE A 267 2.32 -7.64 -3.75
CA ILE A 267 2.46 -9.09 -3.58
C ILE A 267 1.27 -9.80 -4.21
N TYR A 268 1.57 -10.82 -5.01
CA TYR A 268 0.59 -11.72 -5.61
C TYR A 268 0.61 -13.04 -4.85
N ILE A 269 -0.54 -13.47 -4.34
CA ILE A 269 -0.71 -14.77 -3.69
C ILE A 269 -1.57 -15.64 -4.61
N THR A 270 -1.08 -16.84 -4.93
CA THR A 270 -1.79 -17.80 -5.79
C THR A 270 -2.19 -19.06 -5.05
N ASP A 271 -3.20 -19.75 -5.56
CA ASP A 271 -3.41 -21.17 -5.24
C ASP A 271 -2.39 -22.07 -5.97
N ALA A 272 -2.49 -23.39 -5.76
CA ALA A 272 -1.63 -24.40 -6.36
C ALA A 272 -1.75 -24.51 -7.89
N SER A 273 -2.79 -23.93 -8.50
CA SER A 273 -2.93 -23.83 -9.96
C SER A 273 -2.25 -22.60 -10.54
N GLY A 274 -1.76 -21.69 -9.71
CA GLY A 274 -1.19 -20.40 -10.10
C GLY A 274 -2.25 -19.32 -10.36
N LYS A 275 -3.50 -19.56 -9.97
CA LYS A 275 -4.57 -18.55 -10.00
C LYS A 275 -4.40 -17.59 -8.83
N ILE A 276 -4.41 -16.29 -9.10
CA ILE A 276 -4.26 -15.26 -8.07
C ILE A 276 -5.51 -15.29 -7.19
N VAL A 277 -5.33 -15.49 -5.88
CA VAL A 277 -6.40 -15.50 -4.89
C VAL A 277 -6.43 -14.22 -4.06
N GLU A 278 -5.29 -13.53 -3.94
CA GLU A 278 -5.17 -12.27 -3.22
C GLU A 278 -4.04 -11.43 -3.83
N ARG A 279 -4.20 -10.11 -3.79
CA ARG A 279 -3.17 -9.15 -4.17
C ARG A 279 -3.16 -8.00 -3.17
N PHE A 280 -1.99 -7.70 -2.61
CA PHE A 280 -1.81 -6.51 -1.80
C PHE A 280 -0.93 -5.51 -2.52
N ASP A 281 -1.36 -4.25 -2.53
CA ASP A 281 -0.71 -3.14 -3.21
C ASP A 281 -0.29 -2.06 -2.19
N ALA A 282 0.88 -1.45 -2.41
CA ALA A 282 1.47 -0.29 -1.75
C ALA A 282 1.77 -0.39 -0.23
N ILE A 283 0.89 -0.97 0.58
CA ILE A 283 1.12 -1.23 2.00
C ILE A 283 0.36 -2.47 2.45
N PHE A 284 1.03 -3.32 3.23
CA PHE A 284 0.51 -4.53 3.86
C PHE A 284 1.52 -5.02 4.90
N ASP A 285 1.08 -5.85 5.84
CA ASP A 285 1.91 -6.44 6.89
C ASP A 285 1.83 -7.97 6.90
N ALA A 286 2.53 -8.60 7.84
CA ALA A 286 2.56 -10.06 7.96
C ALA A 286 1.20 -10.64 8.35
N ASP A 287 0.36 -9.89 9.08
CA ASP A 287 -0.94 -10.35 9.53
C ASP A 287 -1.92 -10.47 8.36
N GLU A 288 -1.93 -9.52 7.44
CA GLU A 288 -2.72 -9.62 6.21
C GLU A 288 -2.25 -10.75 5.29
N ILE A 289 -0.94 -10.94 5.14
CA ILE A 289 -0.38 -12.04 4.35
C ILE A 289 -0.80 -13.39 4.97
N ASN A 290 -0.65 -13.56 6.29
CA ASN A 290 -1.08 -14.77 6.99
C ASN A 290 -2.58 -15.00 6.88
N ALA A 291 -3.40 -13.94 6.99
CA ALA A 291 -4.84 -14.03 6.82
C ALA A 291 -5.22 -14.50 5.40
N ALA A 292 -4.52 -14.03 4.37
CA ALA A 292 -4.72 -14.49 3.00
C ALA A 292 -4.31 -15.96 2.81
N ILE A 293 -3.15 -16.35 3.35
CA ILE A 293 -2.62 -17.72 3.26
C ILE A 293 -3.52 -18.71 4.01
N SER A 294 -4.08 -18.33 5.16
CA SER A 294 -4.96 -19.21 5.93
C SER A 294 -6.18 -19.70 5.14
N LYS A 295 -6.64 -18.92 4.14
CA LYS A 295 -7.76 -19.28 3.26
C LYS A 295 -7.41 -20.35 2.23
N LEU A 296 -6.12 -20.61 2.00
CA LEU A 296 -5.65 -21.63 1.07
C LEU A 296 -5.71 -23.06 1.64
N ASN A 297 -5.95 -23.22 2.95
CA ASN A 297 -5.99 -24.51 3.64
C ASN A 297 -4.73 -25.37 3.37
N LEU A 298 -3.55 -24.75 3.50
CA LEU A 298 -2.24 -25.38 3.29
C LEU A 298 -1.93 -26.50 4.30
#